data_AF-A0A9W8XT52-F1
#
_entry.id   AF-A0A9W8XT52-F1
#
_cell.length_a   1.000
_cell.length_b   1.000
_cell.length_c   1.000
_cell.angle_alpha   90.00
_cell.angle_beta   90.00
_cell.angle_gamma   90.00
#
_symmetry.space_group_name_H-M   'P 1'
#
loop_
_entity.id
_entity.type
_entity.pdbx_description
1 polymer ?
#
loop_
_entity_poly.entity_id
_entity_poly.type
_entity_poly.pdbx_seq_one_letter_code
_entity_poly.pdbx_strand_id
1 'polypeptide(L)'
;MNAEGLLRRQGWRGAGFSLDTSDRGIKKPLLISHKQDQLGLGKKKASHTTDDQWWMRAFDESLQNLGTGQTSTLSQIQEKGINRGGLYGFFVKGEGLIGTIGDESSTPTSRTSTPPTTAKGDDSTDESDSDSESTSSNDAASDAAKITKSKKGQNKRKCEAEDDLLVTKKLKQETDGRKVNARAVAKAEGEVRTAFGTINADDWPKLCALTSRISKQIKARAKNDEKAGAYGDAANVEDPKNPGKKLAKKAAKVEHQKVIRAAKKRMVKESVVEAIVKGELPMLNSENWSREEILKNYGEIKKVIKAVENANKMSNKAQRQTRRGQRREAKAKRARGKIREKTDALRQSTFDTHLAQLSPEKQIDYAARAAEKGQTLEEYTLRRMEKKEAKRLEKKPDKQDKKIALVESKGEPHNIAPWRTQKKAQRKVDQEQKDKSTKLAGKLETKHKVSQKAKAKNAEKTEGTNEEGPGYGE
;
A
#
# COMPACT_ATOMS: atom_id res chain seq x y z
N MET A 1 28.80 -53.15 -9.34
CA MET A 1 27.89 -53.57 -8.24
C MET A 1 26.53 -52.95 -8.49
N ASN A 2 25.46 -53.75 -8.45
CA ASN A 2 24.12 -53.28 -8.79
C ASN A 2 23.36 -52.89 -7.51
N ALA A 3 23.54 -51.65 -7.07
CA ALA A 3 23.06 -51.16 -5.77
C ALA A 3 21.54 -51.30 -5.60
N GLU A 4 20.78 -51.09 -6.68
CA GLU A 4 19.33 -51.24 -6.66
C GLU A 4 18.87 -52.67 -6.35
N GLY A 5 19.60 -53.67 -6.88
CA GLY A 5 19.29 -55.08 -6.63
C GLY A 5 19.49 -55.49 -5.17
N LEU A 6 20.51 -54.93 -4.52
CA LEU A 6 20.81 -55.19 -3.11
C LEU A 6 19.77 -54.53 -2.20
N LEU A 7 19.36 -53.30 -2.50
CA LEU A 7 18.32 -52.59 -1.76
C LEU A 7 16.93 -53.24 -1.94
N ARG A 8 16.59 -53.71 -3.15
CA ARG A 8 15.33 -54.46 -3.36
C ARG A 8 15.29 -55.76 -2.56
N ARG A 9 16.42 -56.47 -2.42
CA ARG A 9 16.55 -57.64 -1.55
C ARG A 9 16.36 -57.31 -0.07
N GLN A 10 16.70 -56.09 0.34
CA GLN A 10 16.47 -55.57 1.70
C GLN A 10 15.07 -54.95 1.88
N GLY A 11 14.14 -55.18 0.96
CA GLY A 11 12.75 -54.71 1.06
C GLY A 11 12.50 -53.31 0.51
N TRP A 12 13.48 -52.68 -0.15
CA TRP A 12 13.27 -51.37 -0.77
C TRP A 12 12.33 -51.46 -1.97
N ARG A 13 11.15 -50.83 -1.85
CA ARG A 13 10.08 -50.85 -2.85
C ARG A 13 10.26 -49.84 -4.00
N GLY A 14 11.31 -49.01 -3.95
CA GLY A 14 11.67 -48.06 -5.00
C GLY A 14 11.62 -46.60 -4.57
N ALA A 15 11.82 -45.70 -5.53
CA ALA A 15 11.88 -44.26 -5.29
C ALA A 15 10.59 -43.74 -4.65
N GLY A 16 10.70 -43.21 -3.43
CA GLY A 16 9.58 -42.67 -2.67
C GLY A 16 9.07 -43.53 -1.52
N PHE A 17 9.59 -44.75 -1.35
CA PHE A 17 9.30 -45.60 -0.19
C PHE A 17 10.54 -45.72 0.70
N SER A 18 10.36 -45.56 2.02
CA SER A 18 11.40 -45.83 3.02
C SER A 18 11.63 -47.33 3.16
N LEU A 19 12.78 -47.75 3.68
CA LEU A 19 13.01 -49.15 4.09
C LEU A 19 12.19 -49.58 5.31
N ASP A 20 11.49 -48.65 5.96
CA ASP A 20 10.58 -48.94 7.06
C ASP A 20 9.32 -49.66 6.55
N THR A 21 8.98 -50.77 7.20
CA THR A 21 7.74 -51.57 7.01
C THR A 21 6.45 -50.75 7.11
N SER A 22 6.50 -49.59 7.74
CA SER A 22 5.35 -48.73 8.01
C SER A 22 4.89 -47.89 6.80
N ASP A 23 5.51 -48.02 5.63
CA ASP A 23 5.17 -47.30 4.38
C ASP A 23 5.06 -45.76 4.56
N ARG A 24 5.79 -45.18 5.52
CA ARG A 24 5.80 -43.73 5.82
C ARG A 24 6.71 -42.90 4.90
N GLY A 25 7.23 -43.50 3.84
CA GLY A 25 8.10 -42.83 2.87
C GLY A 25 7.35 -41.72 2.14
N ILE A 26 7.96 -40.53 2.08
CA ILE A 26 7.39 -39.43 1.30
C ILE A 26 7.69 -39.68 -0.18
N LYS A 27 6.66 -40.12 -0.92
CA LYS A 27 6.74 -40.44 -2.36
C LYS A 27 7.28 -39.29 -3.22
N LYS A 28 7.16 -38.06 -2.75
CA LYS A 28 7.70 -36.86 -3.40
C LYS A 28 8.75 -36.25 -2.48
N PRO A 29 10.00 -36.06 -2.93
CA PRO A 29 10.98 -35.34 -2.11
C PRO A 29 10.37 -34.01 -1.70
N LEU A 30 10.45 -33.67 -0.40
CA LEU A 30 10.02 -32.36 0.07
C LEU A 30 10.82 -31.34 -0.73
N LEU A 31 10.15 -30.58 -1.59
CA LEU A 31 10.74 -29.40 -2.19
C LEU A 31 10.92 -28.38 -1.06
N ILE A 32 12.01 -28.53 -0.32
CA ILE A 32 12.52 -27.47 0.54
C ILE A 32 13.02 -26.43 -0.45
N SER A 33 12.19 -25.44 -0.75
CA SER A 33 12.59 -24.32 -1.59
C SER A 33 13.70 -23.58 -0.85
N HIS A 34 14.95 -23.88 -1.21
CA HIS A 34 16.09 -23.17 -0.68
C HIS A 34 15.98 -21.73 -1.18
N LYS A 35 15.56 -20.82 -0.30
CA LYS A 35 15.38 -19.42 -0.64
C LYS A 35 16.77 -18.79 -0.78
N GLN A 36 17.33 -18.81 -1.98
CA GLN A 36 18.58 -18.09 -2.32
C GLN A 36 18.43 -16.56 -2.30
N ASP A 37 17.25 -16.08 -1.93
CA ASP A 37 17.00 -14.66 -1.72
C ASP A 37 17.64 -14.21 -0.40
N GLN A 38 18.84 -13.62 -0.49
CA GLN A 38 19.41 -12.78 0.59
C GLN A 38 18.51 -11.57 0.96
N LEU A 39 17.42 -11.38 0.22
CA LEU A 39 16.33 -10.46 0.50
C LEU A 39 15.61 -10.71 1.84
N GLY A 40 15.92 -11.81 2.54
CA GLY A 40 15.34 -12.16 3.85
C GLY A 40 16.14 -11.78 5.10
N LEU A 41 17.40 -11.33 4.99
CA LEU A 41 18.28 -11.13 6.17
C LEU A 41 18.65 -9.68 6.50
N GLY A 42 18.17 -8.66 5.77
CA GLY A 42 18.68 -7.32 6.08
C GLY A 42 18.18 -6.13 5.27
N LYS A 43 16.96 -6.17 4.74
CA LYS A 43 16.36 -4.88 4.33
C LYS A 43 15.86 -4.18 5.59
N LYS A 44 16.71 -3.33 6.17
CA LYS A 44 16.41 -2.30 7.18
C LYS A 44 15.27 -1.40 6.66
N LYS A 45 14.05 -1.90 6.65
CA LYS A 45 12.85 -1.22 6.16
C LYS A 45 11.95 -0.95 7.35
N ALA A 46 12.10 0.23 7.93
CA ALA A 46 11.11 0.95 8.75
C ALA A 46 10.46 0.25 9.97
N SER A 47 10.61 -1.07 10.19
CA SER A 47 10.17 -1.73 11.43
C SER A 47 11.06 -1.32 12.60
N HIS A 48 12.32 -0.98 12.34
CA HIS A 48 13.28 -0.58 13.38
C HIS A 48 13.20 0.89 13.85
N THR A 49 12.34 1.75 13.30
CA THR A 49 12.36 3.19 13.66
C THR A 49 11.07 3.78 14.20
N THR A 50 9.93 3.09 14.22
CA THR A 50 8.75 3.74 14.83
C THR A 50 7.69 2.83 15.42
N ASP A 51 7.33 1.71 14.77
CA ASP A 51 6.17 0.92 15.19
C ASP A 51 6.54 -0.18 16.23
N ASP A 52 7.76 -0.74 16.21
CA ASP A 52 8.17 -1.79 17.16
C ASP A 52 8.72 -1.25 18.50
N GLN A 53 8.90 0.08 18.62
CA GLN A 53 9.42 0.75 19.82
C GLN A 53 8.32 1.40 20.67
N TRP A 54 7.08 0.94 20.58
CA TRP A 54 5.99 1.49 21.38
C TRP A 54 6.20 1.27 22.89
N TRP A 55 6.85 0.16 23.27
CA TRP A 55 7.18 -0.14 24.67
C TRP A 55 8.29 0.77 25.21
N MET A 56 9.35 1.07 24.44
CA MET A 56 10.38 2.03 24.87
C MET A 56 9.80 3.43 25.04
N ARG A 57 8.91 3.88 24.15
CA ARG A 57 8.24 5.17 24.32
C ARG A 57 7.30 5.21 25.52
N ALA A 58 6.53 4.15 25.75
CA ALA A 58 5.67 4.06 26.94
C ALA A 58 6.49 4.01 28.24
N PHE A 59 7.66 3.38 28.20
CA PHE A 59 8.59 3.35 29.33
C PHE A 59 9.23 4.72 29.59
N ASP A 60 9.75 5.40 28.55
CA ASP A 60 10.28 6.77 28.66
C ASP A 60 9.21 7.77 29.12
N GLU A 61 7.98 7.65 28.61
CA GLU A 61 6.82 8.45 29.04
C GLU A 61 6.47 8.15 30.52
N SER A 62 6.60 6.90 30.96
CA SER A 62 6.40 6.57 32.39
C SER A 62 7.47 7.20 33.28
N LEU A 63 8.74 7.21 32.85
CA LEU A 63 9.84 7.84 33.59
C LEU A 63 9.69 9.36 33.66
N GLN A 64 9.26 10.00 32.57
CA GLN A 64 9.01 11.46 32.55
C GLN A 64 7.84 11.88 33.45
N ASN A 65 6.87 10.99 33.67
CA ASN A 65 5.71 11.28 34.48
C ASN A 65 5.89 10.96 35.98
N LEU A 66 7.00 10.32 36.38
CA LEU A 66 7.33 10.08 37.79
C LEU A 66 7.46 11.44 38.52
N GLY A 67 6.62 11.64 39.53
CA GLY A 67 6.58 12.87 40.34
C GLY A 67 5.58 13.95 39.90
N THR A 68 4.92 13.80 38.75
CA THR A 68 3.96 14.80 38.23
C THR A 68 2.50 14.54 38.64
N GLY A 69 2.22 13.43 39.32
CA GLY A 69 0.85 13.01 39.70
C GLY A 69 -0.02 12.56 38.51
N GLN A 70 0.51 12.53 37.29
CA GLN A 70 -0.22 12.06 36.11
C GLN A 70 -0.20 10.53 36.03
N THR A 71 -1.35 9.92 35.68
CA THR A 71 -1.44 8.47 35.49
C THR A 71 -0.63 8.04 34.27
N SER A 72 0.46 7.29 34.50
CA SER A 72 1.33 6.83 33.42
C SER A 72 0.60 5.92 32.43
N THR A 73 1.06 5.87 31.18
CA THR A 73 0.52 4.95 30.16
C THR A 73 0.64 3.49 30.60
N LEU A 74 1.65 3.12 31.40
CA LEU A 74 1.77 1.79 32.02
C LEU A 74 0.71 1.55 33.10
N SER A 75 0.45 2.53 33.98
CA SER A 75 -0.61 2.45 35.00
C SER A 75 -1.99 2.27 34.35
N GLN A 76 -2.26 2.96 33.24
CA GLN A 76 -3.50 2.76 32.48
C GLN A 76 -3.62 1.37 31.84
N ILE A 77 -2.52 0.77 31.39
CA ILE A 77 -2.50 -0.61 30.86
C ILE A 77 -2.72 -1.62 31.98
N GLN A 78 -2.17 -1.36 33.18
CA GLN A 78 -2.35 -2.19 34.36
C GLN A 78 -3.79 -2.13 34.88
N GLU A 79 -4.38 -0.94 35.02
CA GLU A 79 -5.76 -0.76 35.50
C GLU A 79 -6.83 -1.23 34.50
N LYS A 80 -6.65 -0.93 33.21
CA LYS A 80 -7.70 -1.22 32.19
C LYS A 80 -7.50 -2.54 31.46
N GLY A 81 -6.37 -3.20 31.69
CA GLY A 81 -5.97 -4.44 31.06
C GLY A 81 -5.62 -4.30 29.57
N ILE A 82 -4.80 -5.23 29.09
CA ILE A 82 -4.35 -5.37 27.69
C ILE A 82 -5.52 -5.55 26.69
N ASN A 83 -6.72 -5.81 27.20
CA ASN A 83 -7.92 -6.16 26.43
C ASN A 83 -8.56 -5.01 25.65
N ARG A 84 -8.09 -3.76 25.78
CA ARG A 84 -8.73 -2.58 25.15
C ARG A 84 -8.10 -2.04 23.86
N GLY A 85 -7.10 -2.71 23.29
CA GLY A 85 -6.71 -2.44 21.89
C GLY A 85 -5.22 -2.43 21.54
N GLY A 86 -4.38 -3.15 22.29
CA GLY A 86 -2.99 -3.41 21.89
C GLY A 86 -2.84 -4.68 21.05
N LEU A 87 -1.67 -4.86 20.42
CA LEU A 87 -1.30 -6.05 19.63
C LEU A 87 -1.57 -7.37 20.37
N TYR A 88 -1.50 -7.34 21.71
CA TYR A 88 -1.70 -8.50 22.58
C TYR A 88 -3.15 -8.80 22.99
N GLY A 89 -4.11 -7.92 22.65
CA GLY A 89 -5.54 -8.16 22.94
C GLY A 89 -6.19 -9.25 22.08
N PHE A 90 -5.45 -9.82 21.11
CA PHE A 90 -5.89 -10.96 20.31
C PHE A 90 -5.41 -12.30 20.86
N PHE A 91 -4.48 -12.30 21.82
CA PHE A 91 -4.14 -13.52 22.53
C PHE A 91 -5.21 -13.73 23.59
N VAL A 92 -6.17 -14.59 23.28
CA VAL A 92 -6.99 -15.23 24.31
C VAL A 92 -6.00 -15.95 25.21
N LYS A 93 -5.96 -15.59 26.50
CA LYS A 93 -5.22 -16.39 27.49
C LYS A 93 -5.83 -17.78 27.41
N GLY A 94 -5.13 -18.69 26.73
CA GLY A 94 -5.58 -20.07 26.62
C GLY A 94 -5.81 -20.62 28.01
N GLU A 95 -6.80 -21.50 28.14
CA GLU A 95 -6.99 -22.30 29.34
C GLU A 95 -5.62 -22.88 29.73
N GLY A 96 -5.12 -22.52 30.90
CA GLY A 96 -3.79 -22.92 31.31
C GLY A 96 -3.75 -24.43 31.31
N LEU A 97 -2.89 -25.03 30.46
CA LEU A 97 -2.58 -26.44 30.59
C LEU A 97 -2.01 -26.61 32.01
N ILE A 98 -2.78 -27.27 32.87
CA ILE A 98 -2.31 -27.74 34.17
C ILE A 98 -1.03 -28.52 33.89
N GLY A 99 0.09 -27.95 34.35
CA GLY A 99 1.38 -28.60 34.20
C GLY A 99 1.33 -29.93 34.95
N THR A 100 1.85 -30.98 34.34
CA THR A 100 2.02 -32.30 34.98
C THR A 100 3.12 -32.33 36.04
N ILE A 101 3.62 -31.16 36.44
CA ILE A 101 4.51 -31.03 37.60
C ILE A 101 3.58 -30.89 38.79
N GLY A 102 3.38 -32.00 39.50
CA GLY A 102 2.43 -32.08 40.60
C GLY A 102 2.76 -31.07 41.71
N ASP A 103 1.79 -30.23 42.03
CA ASP A 103 1.75 -29.48 43.28
C ASP A 103 1.36 -30.46 44.41
N GLU A 104 2.36 -31.19 44.90
CA GLU A 104 2.31 -31.82 46.22
C GLU A 104 2.64 -30.76 47.27
N SER A 105 1.66 -29.99 47.72
CA SER A 105 1.59 -29.60 49.13
C SER A 105 0.24 -28.97 49.46
N SER A 106 -0.57 -29.86 50.01
CA SER A 106 -1.75 -29.62 50.81
C SER A 106 -1.51 -28.72 52.03
N THR A 107 -2.55 -27.93 52.32
CA THR A 107 -3.10 -27.53 53.62
C THR A 107 -2.58 -26.31 54.41
N PRO A 108 -3.51 -25.50 54.96
CA PRO A 108 -3.22 -24.31 55.78
C PRO A 108 -3.30 -24.63 57.29
N THR A 109 -2.24 -24.37 58.06
CA THR A 109 -2.33 -24.33 59.54
C THR A 109 -1.32 -23.37 60.16
N SER A 110 -1.88 -22.39 60.87
CA SER A 110 -1.46 -21.72 62.12
C SER A 110 -0.10 -22.04 62.76
N ARG A 111 0.51 -20.95 63.28
CA ARG A 111 1.37 -20.79 64.47
C ARG A 111 2.89 -21.04 64.37
N THR A 112 3.60 -19.94 64.68
CA THR A 112 4.64 -19.84 65.72
C THR A 112 5.93 -20.64 65.51
N SER A 113 6.99 -19.97 65.05
CA SER A 113 8.26 -19.76 65.80
C SER A 113 9.37 -19.23 64.88
N THR A 114 9.85 -18.02 65.17
CA THR A 114 11.23 -17.56 64.92
C THR A 114 12.21 -18.33 65.85
N PRO A 115 13.56 -18.38 65.64
CA PRO A 115 14.45 -17.26 65.25
C PRO A 115 15.71 -17.70 64.43
N PRO A 116 16.86 -16.98 64.43
CA PRO A 116 17.15 -15.58 64.09
C PRO A 116 18.24 -15.45 62.99
N THR A 117 18.37 -14.29 62.31
CA THR A 117 19.70 -13.71 61.96
C THR A 117 19.54 -12.21 61.63
N THR A 118 20.00 -11.43 62.59
CA THR A 118 20.61 -10.08 62.58
C THR A 118 21.00 -9.42 61.25
N ALA A 119 20.52 -8.19 61.03
CA ALA A 119 21.28 -6.96 60.72
C ALA A 119 20.28 -5.78 60.65
N LYS A 120 20.14 -4.97 61.70
CA LYS A 120 20.81 -3.67 61.97
C LYS A 120 20.57 -2.56 60.93
N GLY A 121 20.00 -1.45 61.39
CA GLY A 121 19.85 -0.15 60.72
C GLY A 121 18.39 0.33 60.78
N ASP A 122 17.88 0.79 61.92
CA ASP A 122 18.13 2.08 62.61
C ASP A 122 17.40 3.27 61.96
N ASP A 123 16.69 4.00 62.82
CA ASP A 123 16.11 5.35 62.67
C ASP A 123 14.88 5.52 61.75
N SER A 124 13.75 6.13 62.13
CA SER A 124 13.31 6.79 63.35
C SER A 124 11.78 7.01 63.26
N THR A 125 11.09 6.82 64.40
CA THR A 125 10.08 7.71 65.00
C THR A 125 9.22 8.58 64.08
N ASP A 126 7.89 8.39 64.06
CA ASP A 126 7.00 9.12 64.97
C ASP A 126 5.52 8.73 64.74
N GLU A 127 4.81 8.81 65.84
CA GLU A 127 3.41 8.57 66.16
C GLU A 127 2.42 9.26 65.22
N SER A 128 1.24 8.68 65.03
CA SER A 128 0.04 9.14 65.75
C SER A 128 -1.22 8.43 65.23
N ASP A 129 -1.98 7.95 66.20
CA ASP A 129 -3.39 7.56 66.12
C ASP A 129 -4.23 8.54 65.28
N SER A 130 -5.24 8.02 64.58
CA SER A 130 -6.63 8.40 64.88
C SER A 130 -7.61 7.63 64.00
N ASP A 131 -8.53 6.97 64.70
CA ASP A 131 -9.87 6.59 64.27
C ASP A 131 -10.51 7.56 63.26
N SER A 132 -11.22 7.01 62.28
CA SER A 132 -12.69 6.99 62.33
C SER A 132 -13.30 6.70 60.96
N GLU A 133 -14.30 5.82 61.03
CA GLU A 133 -15.54 5.79 60.26
C GLU A 133 -15.62 6.59 58.95
N SER A 134 -16.06 5.93 57.90
CA SER A 134 -17.49 5.97 57.54
C SER A 134 -17.71 5.54 56.09
N THR A 135 -18.76 4.73 55.91
CA THR A 135 -19.74 4.80 54.81
C THR A 135 -19.20 4.81 53.37
N SER A 136 -19.57 3.94 52.44
CA SER A 136 -20.80 3.20 52.21
C SER A 136 -20.79 2.90 50.71
N SER A 137 -21.12 1.66 50.34
CA SER A 137 -21.86 1.30 49.12
C SER A 137 -21.99 2.32 47.97
N ASN A 138 -21.53 1.93 46.77
CA ASN A 138 -22.46 1.35 45.79
C ASN A 138 -21.74 0.87 44.52
N ASP A 139 -21.72 -0.45 44.38
CA ASP A 139 -21.85 -1.14 43.11
C ASP A 139 -23.09 -0.68 42.34
N ALA A 140 -22.96 -0.46 41.04
CA ALA A 140 -23.79 -1.12 40.02
C ALA A 140 -23.63 -0.50 38.63
N ALA A 141 -23.39 -1.39 37.66
CA ALA A 141 -23.87 -1.33 36.27
C ALA A 141 -23.30 -0.21 35.38
N SER A 142 -22.12 -0.46 34.80
CA SER A 142 -21.79 0.08 33.46
C SER A 142 -21.76 -1.06 32.44
N ASP A 143 -22.95 -1.43 31.97
CA ASP A 143 -23.11 -2.30 30.82
C ASP A 143 -23.82 -1.55 29.68
N ALA A 144 -23.45 -1.94 28.46
CA ALA A 144 -23.93 -1.46 27.17
C ALA A 144 -23.25 -0.24 26.51
N ALA A 145 -22.76 -0.55 25.30
CA ALA A 145 -22.58 0.31 24.12
C ALA A 145 -21.16 0.79 23.80
N LYS A 146 -20.42 -0.05 23.06
CA LYS A 146 -19.66 0.45 21.88
C LYS A 146 -19.35 -0.62 20.82
N ILE A 147 -20.40 -1.16 20.21
CA ILE A 147 -20.33 -1.60 18.81
C ILE A 147 -20.31 -0.34 17.95
N THR A 148 -19.17 -0.03 17.33
CA THR A 148 -19.02 0.57 15.98
C THR A 148 -17.64 1.22 15.85
N LYS A 149 -16.67 0.48 15.29
CA LYS A 149 -15.56 1.02 14.48
C LYS A 149 -14.77 -0.12 13.84
N SER A 150 -15.37 -0.77 12.86
CA SER A 150 -14.66 -1.61 11.90
C SER A 150 -14.79 -0.99 10.50
N LYS A 151 -13.70 -1.10 9.72
CA LYS A 151 -13.47 -0.64 8.34
C LYS A 151 -12.82 0.72 8.14
N LYS A 152 -11.54 0.81 8.49
CA LYS A 152 -10.58 1.60 7.69
C LYS A 152 -9.16 1.04 7.84
N GLY A 153 -8.80 0.08 6.99
CA GLY A 153 -7.46 -0.51 7.08
C GLY A 153 -7.09 -1.57 6.05
N GLN A 154 -7.63 -1.54 4.82
CA GLN A 154 -7.14 -2.41 3.74
C GLN A 154 -7.13 -1.65 2.42
N ASN A 155 -6.03 -0.95 2.14
CA ASN A 155 -5.53 -0.71 0.78
C ASN A 155 -4.27 0.14 0.81
N LYS A 156 -3.10 -0.47 1.07
CA LYS A 156 -1.83 0.17 0.69
C LYS A 156 -0.64 -0.78 0.57
N ARG A 157 -0.71 -1.82 -0.28
CA ARG A 157 0.51 -2.48 -0.82
C ARG A 157 0.25 -3.09 -2.21
N LYS A 158 0.53 -2.32 -3.28
CA LYS A 158 0.97 -2.86 -4.59
C LYS A 158 1.43 -1.74 -5.53
N CYS A 159 2.72 -1.45 -5.49
CA CYS A 159 3.62 -0.81 -6.48
C CYS A 159 4.95 -0.78 -5.72
N GLU A 160 5.97 -1.53 -6.10
CA GLU A 160 6.87 -1.18 -7.22
C GLU A 160 7.71 -2.40 -7.64
N ALA A 161 8.03 -2.44 -8.94
CA ALA A 161 9.08 -3.16 -9.66
C ALA A 161 8.55 -4.06 -10.79
N GLU A 162 8.27 -3.43 -11.92
CA GLU A 162 8.60 -3.98 -13.23
C GLU A 162 9.82 -3.20 -13.70
N ASP A 163 10.95 -3.88 -13.84
CA ASP A 163 11.80 -3.85 -15.02
C ASP A 163 12.63 -5.15 -14.97
N ASP A 164 12.64 -5.86 -16.09
CA ASP A 164 13.27 -7.15 -16.40
C ASP A 164 12.46 -8.45 -16.14
N LEU A 165 12.46 -9.31 -17.16
CA LEU A 165 11.75 -10.60 -17.34
C LEU A 165 10.47 -10.56 -18.22
N LEU A 166 10.65 -10.11 -19.46
CA LEU A 166 9.92 -10.64 -20.61
C LEU A 166 10.61 -11.94 -21.05
N VAL A 167 9.98 -13.11 -20.86
CA VAL A 167 9.95 -14.27 -21.80
C VAL A 167 9.43 -15.58 -21.15
N THR A 168 9.53 -15.83 -19.84
CA THR A 168 9.16 -17.16 -19.28
C THR A 168 7.87 -17.23 -18.45
N LYS A 169 6.97 -16.24 -18.57
CA LYS A 169 5.76 -16.10 -17.73
C LYS A 169 4.46 -16.61 -18.37
N LYS A 170 4.53 -17.55 -19.32
CA LYS A 170 3.32 -18.05 -20.04
C LYS A 170 2.68 -19.33 -19.52
N LEU A 171 3.28 -20.06 -18.56
CA LEU A 171 2.73 -21.38 -18.18
C LEU A 171 2.35 -21.59 -16.70
N LYS A 172 2.51 -20.60 -15.82
CA LYS A 172 2.34 -20.82 -14.36
C LYS A 172 1.46 -19.80 -13.63
N GLN A 173 0.60 -19.08 -14.37
CA GLN A 173 -0.40 -18.15 -13.83
C GLN A 173 -1.85 -18.67 -13.94
N GLU A 174 -2.08 -19.87 -14.45
CA GLU A 174 -3.44 -20.34 -14.79
C GLU A 174 -4.25 -20.96 -13.65
N THR A 175 -3.64 -21.43 -12.56
CA THR A 175 -4.38 -22.26 -11.58
C THR A 175 -4.86 -21.49 -10.34
N ASP A 176 -4.06 -20.61 -9.72
CA ASP A 176 -4.46 -19.91 -8.49
C ASP A 176 -5.07 -18.50 -8.71
N GLY A 177 -4.94 -17.96 -9.93
CA GLY A 177 -5.67 -16.77 -10.35
C GLY A 177 -7.13 -17.04 -10.71
N ARG A 178 -7.52 -18.31 -10.89
CA ARG A 178 -8.77 -18.69 -11.57
C ARG A 178 -10.04 -18.36 -10.77
N LYS A 179 -10.03 -18.42 -9.44
CA LYS A 179 -11.22 -18.11 -8.62
C LYS A 179 -11.46 -16.60 -8.40
N VAL A 180 -10.42 -15.78 -8.34
CA VAL A 180 -10.57 -14.31 -8.21
C VAL A 180 -10.73 -13.66 -9.59
N ASN A 181 -10.11 -14.23 -10.62
CA ASN A 181 -10.27 -13.74 -11.99
C ASN A 181 -11.55 -14.24 -12.66
N ALA A 182 -12.12 -15.41 -12.35
CA ALA A 182 -13.43 -15.79 -12.93
C ALA A 182 -14.54 -14.78 -12.59
N ARG A 183 -14.50 -14.18 -11.38
CA ARG A 183 -15.43 -13.12 -10.96
C ARG A 183 -15.08 -11.73 -11.51
N ALA A 184 -13.89 -11.56 -12.09
CA ALA A 184 -13.43 -10.33 -12.75
C ALA A 184 -13.49 -10.43 -14.29
N VAL A 185 -13.46 -11.65 -14.85
CA VAL A 185 -13.56 -11.95 -16.28
C VAL A 185 -15.03 -12.08 -16.68
N ALA A 186 -15.91 -12.63 -15.83
CA ALA A 186 -17.36 -12.45 -16.00
C ALA A 186 -17.83 -10.98 -15.85
N LYS A 187 -16.94 -10.05 -15.48
CA LYS A 187 -17.17 -8.60 -15.54
C LYS A 187 -16.60 -7.93 -16.79
N ALA A 188 -15.83 -8.67 -17.61
CA ALA A 188 -15.26 -8.14 -18.85
C ALA A 188 -16.29 -8.09 -19.98
N GLU A 189 -17.32 -8.96 -19.93
CA GLU A 189 -18.47 -8.93 -20.84
C GLU A 189 -19.47 -7.80 -20.51
N GLY A 190 -19.15 -6.92 -19.54
CA GLY A 190 -19.91 -5.69 -19.31
C GLY A 190 -21.23 -5.86 -18.54
N GLU A 191 -21.69 -7.08 -18.30
CA GLU A 191 -22.93 -7.31 -17.57
C GLU A 191 -22.71 -7.47 -16.05
N VAL A 192 -23.49 -6.74 -15.26
CA VAL A 192 -23.59 -6.97 -13.81
C VAL A 192 -24.93 -7.63 -13.52
N ARG A 193 -24.89 -8.92 -13.17
CA ARG A 193 -26.08 -9.64 -12.67
C ARG A 193 -26.43 -9.16 -11.26
N THR A 194 -27.66 -8.72 -11.07
CA THR A 194 -28.21 -8.30 -9.79
C THR A 194 -29.51 -9.02 -9.49
N ALA A 195 -30.03 -8.87 -8.26
CA ALA A 195 -31.34 -9.38 -7.90
C ALA A 195 -32.49 -8.81 -8.77
N PHE A 196 -32.24 -7.72 -9.50
CA PHE A 196 -33.22 -7.04 -10.36
C PHE A 196 -32.96 -7.26 -11.85
N GLY A 197 -32.11 -8.23 -12.20
CA GLY A 197 -31.75 -8.53 -13.58
C GLY A 197 -30.31 -8.18 -13.96
N THR A 198 -30.00 -8.35 -15.23
CA THR A 198 -28.72 -7.98 -15.85
C THR A 198 -28.70 -6.50 -16.20
N ILE A 199 -27.57 -5.87 -15.91
CA ILE A 199 -27.36 -4.45 -16.18
C ILE A 199 -26.33 -4.33 -17.30
N ASN A 200 -26.75 -3.73 -18.42
CA ASN A 200 -25.88 -3.44 -19.55
C ASN A 200 -24.80 -2.42 -19.17
N ALA A 201 -23.59 -2.61 -19.72
CA ALA A 201 -22.45 -1.71 -19.49
C ALA A 201 -22.75 -0.26 -19.91
N ASP A 202 -23.55 -0.08 -20.96
CA ASP A 202 -23.86 1.21 -21.57
C ASP A 202 -24.72 2.11 -20.67
N ASP A 203 -25.43 1.52 -19.70
CA ASP A 203 -26.26 2.28 -18.76
C ASP A 203 -25.50 2.70 -17.49
N TRP A 204 -24.29 2.18 -17.25
CA TRP A 204 -23.51 2.55 -16.07
C TRP A 204 -23.15 4.03 -16.02
N PRO A 205 -22.74 4.69 -17.13
CA PRO A 205 -22.47 6.12 -17.13
C PRO A 205 -23.70 6.94 -16.79
N LYS A 206 -24.87 6.56 -17.30
CA LYS A 206 -26.16 7.23 -17.02
C LYS A 206 -26.51 7.11 -15.54
N LEU A 207 -26.44 5.90 -14.97
CA LEU A 207 -26.68 5.67 -13.54
C LEU A 207 -25.71 6.47 -12.66
N CYS A 208 -24.40 6.45 -12.98
CA CYS A 208 -23.40 7.19 -12.21
C CYS A 208 -23.59 8.71 -12.31
N ALA A 209 -24.03 9.21 -13.48
CA ALA A 209 -24.34 10.62 -13.67
C ALA A 209 -25.56 11.05 -12.84
N LEU A 210 -26.61 10.21 -12.83
CA LEU A 210 -27.82 10.44 -12.06
C LEU A 210 -27.54 10.42 -10.54
N THR A 211 -26.84 9.41 -10.01
CA THR A 211 -26.50 9.36 -8.58
C THR A 211 -25.62 10.55 -8.17
N SER A 212 -24.72 10.98 -9.06
CA SER A 212 -23.93 12.20 -8.87
C SER A 212 -24.80 13.47 -8.87
N ARG A 213 -25.81 13.57 -9.73
CA ARG A 213 -26.77 14.69 -9.76
C ARG A 213 -27.60 14.73 -8.49
N ILE A 214 -28.20 13.61 -8.08
CA ILE A 214 -28.98 13.47 -6.85
C ILE A 214 -28.14 13.87 -5.63
N SER A 215 -26.92 13.35 -5.51
CA SER A 215 -26.04 13.69 -4.38
C SER A 215 -25.66 15.19 -4.32
N LYS A 216 -25.47 15.84 -5.48
CA LYS A 216 -25.23 17.30 -5.55
C LYS A 216 -26.48 18.09 -5.14
N GLN A 217 -27.66 17.72 -5.63
CA GLN A 217 -28.93 18.37 -5.28
C GLN A 217 -29.21 18.26 -3.78
N ILE A 218 -29.01 17.09 -3.19
CA ILE A 218 -29.22 16.86 -1.76
C ILE A 218 -28.21 17.63 -0.92
N LYS A 219 -26.95 17.74 -1.39
CA LYS A 219 -25.95 18.56 -0.72
C LYS A 219 -26.31 20.04 -0.75
N ALA A 220 -26.92 20.53 -1.84
CA ALA A 220 -27.40 21.91 -1.94
C ALA A 220 -28.63 22.14 -1.04
N ARG A 221 -29.65 21.28 -1.14
CA ARG A 221 -30.85 21.36 -0.31
C ARG A 221 -30.53 21.28 1.18
N ALA A 222 -29.74 20.30 1.61
CA ALA A 222 -29.37 20.18 3.02
C ALA A 222 -28.52 21.35 3.55
N LYS A 223 -27.83 22.10 2.69
CA LYS A 223 -27.18 23.36 3.10
C LYS A 223 -28.19 24.50 3.24
N ASN A 224 -29.19 24.56 2.36
CA ASN A 224 -30.26 25.54 2.46
C ASN A 224 -31.12 25.27 3.70
N ASP A 225 -31.46 24.01 3.97
CA ASP A 225 -32.16 23.56 5.17
C ASP A 225 -31.38 23.89 6.46
N GLU A 226 -30.05 23.70 6.44
CA GLU A 226 -29.17 24.05 7.55
C GLU A 226 -29.16 25.56 7.80
N LYS A 227 -29.15 26.38 6.74
CA LYS A 227 -29.28 27.84 6.85
C LYS A 227 -30.67 28.29 7.32
N ALA A 228 -31.72 27.55 6.93
CA ALA A 228 -33.10 27.81 7.33
C ALA A 228 -33.43 27.28 8.74
N GLY A 229 -32.48 26.66 9.45
CA GLY A 229 -32.70 26.12 10.78
C GLY A 229 -33.54 24.84 10.83
N ALA A 230 -33.80 24.18 9.69
CA ALA A 230 -34.67 23.00 9.61
C ALA A 230 -34.16 21.77 10.39
N TYR A 231 -32.89 21.78 10.82
CA TYR A 231 -32.29 20.72 11.65
C TYR A 231 -32.16 21.09 13.13
N GLY A 232 -32.81 22.18 13.56
CA GLY A 232 -32.72 22.74 14.90
C GLY A 232 -31.38 23.42 15.16
N ASP A 233 -31.35 24.27 16.19
CA ASP A 233 -30.11 24.90 16.64
C ASP A 233 -29.23 23.86 17.37
N ALA A 234 -27.98 23.73 16.93
CA ALA A 234 -27.01 22.82 17.54
C ALA A 234 -26.73 23.17 19.02
N ALA A 235 -27.04 24.40 19.47
CA ALA A 235 -26.89 24.82 20.86
C ALA A 235 -28.01 24.30 21.79
N ASN A 236 -29.18 23.94 21.25
CA ASN A 236 -30.38 23.61 22.03
C ASN A 236 -30.83 22.15 21.88
N VAL A 237 -29.90 21.23 21.60
CA VAL A 237 -30.22 19.80 21.55
C VAL A 237 -30.35 19.25 22.98
N GLU A 238 -31.57 18.89 23.38
CA GLU A 238 -31.85 18.23 24.66
C GLU A 238 -31.31 16.79 24.69
N ASP A 239 -30.89 16.32 25.87
CA ASP A 239 -30.48 14.93 26.05
C ASP A 239 -31.72 14.01 26.00
N PRO A 240 -31.82 13.06 25.04
CA PRO A 240 -32.97 12.17 24.96
C PRO A 240 -33.15 11.29 26.20
N LYS A 241 -32.12 11.14 27.04
CA LYS A 241 -32.18 10.39 28.30
C LYS A 241 -32.60 11.22 29.50
N ASN A 242 -32.40 12.54 29.45
CA ASN A 242 -32.65 13.45 30.57
C ASN A 242 -33.27 14.75 30.02
N PRO A 243 -34.60 14.78 29.79
CA PRO A 243 -35.27 15.99 29.32
C PRO A 243 -34.97 17.16 30.28
N GLY A 244 -34.65 18.32 29.71
CA GLY A 244 -34.29 19.54 30.46
C GLY A 244 -32.79 19.74 30.77
N LYS A 245 -31.92 18.74 30.62
CA LYS A 245 -30.46 18.94 30.73
C LYS A 245 -29.82 19.20 29.37
N LYS A 246 -29.11 20.33 29.23
CA LYS A 246 -28.37 20.67 28.00
C LYS A 246 -27.19 19.71 27.82
N LEU A 247 -27.10 19.10 26.63
CA LEU A 247 -25.93 18.30 26.26
C LEU A 247 -24.67 19.17 26.22
N ALA A 248 -23.54 18.60 26.63
CA ALA A 248 -22.24 19.25 26.44
C ALA A 248 -22.05 19.64 24.97
N LYS A 249 -21.46 20.81 24.68
CA LYS A 249 -21.32 21.38 23.32
C LYS A 249 -20.83 20.37 22.26
N LYS A 250 -19.87 19.50 22.64
CA LYS A 250 -19.35 18.44 21.76
C LYS A 250 -20.41 17.36 21.46
N ALA A 251 -21.19 16.93 22.44
CA ALA A 251 -22.26 15.95 22.28
C ALA A 251 -23.41 16.51 21.45
N ALA A 252 -23.84 17.76 21.73
CA ALA A 252 -24.87 18.44 20.95
C ALA A 252 -24.49 18.58 19.46
N LYS A 253 -23.23 18.92 19.16
CA LYS A 253 -22.70 18.95 17.78
C LYS A 253 -22.73 17.58 17.10
N VAL A 254 -22.44 16.50 17.85
CA VAL A 254 -22.50 15.14 17.31
C VAL A 254 -23.94 14.72 17.01
N GLU A 255 -24.88 15.03 17.90
CA GLU A 255 -26.30 14.77 17.67
C GLU A 255 -26.86 15.57 16.50
N HIS A 256 -26.60 16.88 16.44
CA HIS A 256 -26.98 17.71 15.29
C HIS A 256 -26.40 17.16 13.97
N GLN A 257 -25.12 16.72 13.97
CA GLN A 257 -24.54 16.08 12.80
C GLN A 257 -25.20 14.73 12.45
N LYS A 258 -25.69 13.96 13.44
CA LYS A 258 -26.46 12.74 13.19
C LYS A 258 -27.81 13.08 12.56
N VAL A 259 -28.52 14.10 13.04
CA VAL A 259 -29.79 14.60 12.47
C VAL A 259 -29.60 14.99 11.00
N ILE A 260 -28.60 15.81 10.69
CA ILE A 260 -28.27 16.20 9.30
C ILE A 260 -27.96 14.97 8.44
N ARG A 261 -27.21 13.99 8.96
CA ARG A 261 -26.89 12.75 8.21
C ARG A 261 -28.13 11.89 7.99
N ALA A 262 -29.04 11.82 8.96
CA ALA A 262 -30.29 11.08 8.86
C ALA A 262 -31.22 11.73 7.83
N ALA A 263 -31.38 13.04 7.87
CA ALA A 263 -32.14 13.81 6.89
C ALA A 263 -31.56 13.63 5.47
N LYS A 264 -30.25 13.82 5.29
CA LYS A 264 -29.59 13.56 3.99
C LYS A 264 -29.87 12.15 3.48
N LYS A 265 -29.85 11.14 4.34
CA LYS A 265 -30.17 9.75 3.94
C LYS A 265 -31.63 9.60 3.50
N ARG A 266 -32.58 10.25 4.18
CA ARG A 266 -34.01 10.28 3.80
C ARG A 266 -34.19 10.94 2.43
N MET A 267 -33.60 12.12 2.22
CA MET A 267 -33.63 12.82 0.94
C MET A 267 -33.02 12.00 -0.20
N VAL A 268 -31.91 11.28 0.04
CA VAL A 268 -31.32 10.37 -0.97
C VAL A 268 -32.30 9.24 -1.28
N LYS A 269 -32.92 8.66 -0.26
CA LYS A 269 -33.90 7.58 -0.45
C LYS A 269 -35.06 8.05 -1.32
N GLU A 270 -35.67 9.20 -0.99
CA GLU A 270 -36.79 9.78 -1.72
C GLU A 270 -36.42 10.18 -3.15
N SER A 271 -35.29 10.88 -3.34
CA SER A 271 -34.85 11.32 -4.68
C SER A 271 -34.53 10.13 -5.60
N VAL A 272 -33.99 9.04 -5.04
CA VAL A 272 -33.75 7.80 -5.81
C VAL A 272 -35.09 7.14 -6.16
N VAL A 273 -36.04 7.06 -5.23
CA VAL A 273 -37.38 6.51 -5.49
C VAL A 273 -38.09 7.31 -6.58
N GLU A 274 -38.08 8.64 -6.50
CA GLU A 274 -38.65 9.52 -7.52
C GLU A 274 -38.00 9.31 -8.89
N ALA A 275 -36.68 9.15 -8.94
CA ALA A 275 -35.98 8.89 -10.19
C ALA A 275 -36.33 7.52 -10.79
N ILE A 276 -36.61 6.50 -9.96
CA ILE A 276 -37.10 5.19 -10.42
C ILE A 276 -38.52 5.32 -10.96
N VAL A 277 -39.42 5.99 -10.24
CA VAL A 277 -40.83 6.20 -10.67
C VAL A 277 -40.89 6.98 -11.98
N LYS A 278 -39.97 7.93 -12.20
CA LYS A 278 -39.85 8.69 -13.46
C LYS A 278 -39.24 7.90 -14.62
N GLY A 279 -38.78 6.66 -14.39
CA GLY A 279 -38.10 5.87 -15.42
C GLY A 279 -36.69 6.37 -15.78
N GLU A 280 -36.08 7.25 -14.97
CA GLU A 280 -34.71 7.73 -15.23
C GLU A 280 -33.64 6.65 -14.95
N LEU A 281 -34.04 5.57 -14.28
CA LEU A 281 -33.20 4.42 -13.94
C LEU A 281 -33.65 3.21 -14.76
N PRO A 282 -33.06 2.96 -15.95
CA PRO A 282 -33.50 1.92 -16.90
C PRO A 282 -33.28 0.48 -16.40
N MET A 283 -32.82 0.31 -15.18
CA MET A 283 -32.27 -0.93 -14.62
C MET A 283 -33.22 -1.60 -13.64
N LEU A 284 -34.29 -0.91 -13.28
CA LEU A 284 -35.42 -1.46 -12.57
C LEU A 284 -36.60 -1.22 -13.50
N ASN A 285 -37.18 -2.27 -14.06
CA ASN A 285 -38.42 -2.17 -14.83
C ASN A 285 -39.49 -1.53 -13.92
N SER A 286 -39.58 -0.20 -13.99
CA SER A 286 -40.35 0.63 -13.07
C SER A 286 -41.84 0.47 -13.29
N GLU A 287 -42.23 -0.08 -14.44
CA GLU A 287 -43.61 -0.27 -14.87
C GLU A 287 -44.43 -1.11 -13.88
N ASN A 288 -43.78 -1.97 -13.08
CA ASN A 288 -44.48 -2.88 -12.17
C ASN A 288 -44.28 -2.56 -10.68
N TRP A 289 -43.51 -1.53 -10.32
CA TRP A 289 -43.16 -1.30 -8.91
C TRP A 289 -43.83 -0.06 -8.35
N SER A 290 -44.62 -0.25 -7.30
CA SER A 290 -45.20 0.87 -6.57
C SER A 290 -44.11 1.66 -5.81
N ARG A 291 -44.38 2.94 -5.53
CA ARG A 291 -43.48 3.79 -4.71
C ARG A 291 -43.12 3.14 -3.37
N GLU A 292 -44.08 2.43 -2.77
CA GLU A 292 -43.93 1.73 -1.49
C GLU A 292 -43.03 0.50 -1.59
N GLU A 293 -43.16 -0.28 -2.66
CA GLU A 293 -42.29 -1.43 -2.94
C GLU A 293 -40.85 -1.00 -3.16
N ILE A 294 -40.61 0.09 -3.90
CA ILE A 294 -39.28 0.67 -4.09
C ILE A 294 -38.70 1.08 -2.72
N LEU A 295 -39.51 1.69 -1.84
CA LEU A 295 -39.08 2.09 -0.50
C LEU A 295 -38.75 0.89 0.40
N LYS A 296 -39.49 -0.22 0.27
CA LYS A 296 -39.27 -1.50 0.99
C LYS A 296 -37.97 -2.16 0.50
N ASN A 297 -37.72 -2.14 -0.81
CA ASN A 297 -36.56 -2.77 -1.45
C ASN A 297 -35.32 -1.87 -1.58
N TYR A 298 -35.37 -0.64 -1.05
CA TYR A 298 -34.29 0.35 -1.19
C TYR A 298 -32.91 -0.15 -0.73
N GLY A 299 -32.87 -1.04 0.27
CA GLY A 299 -31.62 -1.64 0.75
C GLY A 299 -30.88 -2.42 -0.35
N GLU A 300 -31.62 -3.19 -1.15
CA GLU A 300 -31.08 -3.95 -2.28
C GLU A 300 -30.75 -3.03 -3.45
N ILE A 301 -31.64 -2.07 -3.78
CA ILE A 301 -31.38 -1.06 -4.83
C ILE A 301 -30.06 -0.34 -4.54
N LYS A 302 -29.84 0.07 -3.29
CA LYS A 302 -28.60 0.73 -2.86
C LYS A 302 -27.36 -0.15 -3.02
N LYS A 303 -27.48 -1.46 -2.76
CA LYS A 303 -26.37 -2.41 -3.00
C LYS A 303 -26.07 -2.51 -4.49
N VAL A 304 -27.09 -2.55 -5.34
CA VAL A 304 -26.97 -2.56 -6.81
C VAL A 304 -26.28 -1.30 -7.31
N ILE A 305 -26.76 -0.12 -6.93
CA ILE A 305 -26.12 1.17 -7.29
C ILE A 305 -24.64 1.16 -6.91
N LYS A 306 -24.32 0.73 -5.69
CA LYS A 306 -22.93 0.64 -5.22
C LYS A 306 -22.09 -0.39 -5.98
N ALA A 307 -22.68 -1.51 -6.40
CA ALA A 307 -22.01 -2.50 -7.21
C ALA A 307 -21.63 -1.93 -8.59
N VAL A 308 -22.55 -1.20 -9.22
CA VAL A 308 -22.34 -0.53 -10.51
C VAL A 308 -21.28 0.58 -10.39
N GLU A 309 -21.34 1.43 -9.37
CA GLU A 309 -20.31 2.45 -9.12
C GLU A 309 -18.91 1.83 -8.96
N ASN A 310 -18.81 0.72 -8.23
CA ASN A 310 -17.55 0.00 -8.08
C ASN A 310 -17.09 -0.64 -9.39
N ALA A 311 -18.00 -1.20 -10.19
CA ALA A 311 -17.69 -1.77 -11.50
C ALA A 311 -17.17 -0.69 -12.46
N ASN A 312 -17.85 0.46 -12.54
CA ASN A 312 -17.42 1.62 -13.32
C ASN A 312 -16.04 2.15 -12.86
N LYS A 313 -15.79 2.20 -11.54
CA LYS A 313 -14.48 2.58 -11.00
C LYS A 313 -13.35 1.61 -11.42
N MET A 314 -13.65 0.31 -11.45
CA MET A 314 -12.70 -0.71 -11.88
C MET A 314 -12.45 -0.63 -13.38
N SER A 315 -13.48 -0.43 -14.20
CA SER A 315 -13.38 -0.21 -15.64
C SER A 315 -12.49 1.01 -15.97
N ASN A 316 -12.77 2.17 -15.36
CA ASN A 316 -11.96 3.37 -15.51
C ASN A 316 -10.50 3.17 -15.08
N LYS A 317 -10.26 2.39 -14.02
CA LYS A 317 -8.90 2.04 -13.57
C LYS A 317 -8.18 1.18 -14.60
N ALA A 318 -8.85 0.19 -15.19
CA ALA A 318 -8.31 -0.66 -16.25
C ALA A 318 -7.98 0.18 -17.50
N GLN A 319 -8.89 1.04 -17.96
CA GLN A 319 -8.67 1.95 -19.08
C GLN A 319 -7.50 2.91 -18.83
N ARG A 320 -7.33 3.39 -17.59
CA ARG A 320 -6.17 4.21 -17.22
C ARG A 320 -4.86 3.43 -17.29
N GLN A 321 -4.87 2.14 -16.94
CA GLN A 321 -3.69 1.28 -17.04
C GLN A 321 -3.35 0.98 -18.50
N THR A 322 -4.32 0.67 -19.36
CA THR A 322 -4.09 0.44 -20.80
C THR A 322 -3.52 1.70 -21.46
N ARG A 323 -4.11 2.88 -21.19
CA ARG A 323 -3.59 4.17 -21.69
C ARG A 323 -2.18 4.48 -21.21
N ARG A 324 -1.81 4.06 -19.98
CA ARG A 324 -0.44 4.19 -19.48
C ARG A 324 0.52 3.23 -20.20
N GLY A 325 0.10 2.00 -20.47
CA GLY A 325 0.84 1.03 -21.28
C GLY A 325 1.13 1.56 -22.68
N GLN A 326 0.09 2.01 -23.40
CA GLN A 326 0.22 2.61 -24.73
C GLN A 326 1.17 3.82 -24.75
N ARG A 327 1.09 4.69 -23.73
CA ARG A 327 2.01 5.84 -23.60
C ARG A 327 3.47 5.40 -23.37
N ARG A 328 3.70 4.34 -22.59
CA ARG A 328 5.04 3.78 -22.37
C ARG A 328 5.58 3.17 -23.66
N GLU A 329 4.76 2.40 -24.37
CA GLU A 329 5.11 1.79 -25.64
C GLU A 329 5.43 2.84 -26.71
N ALA A 330 4.60 3.88 -26.84
CA ALA A 330 4.85 4.99 -27.76
C ALA A 330 6.16 5.73 -27.44
N LYS A 331 6.46 5.93 -26.14
CA LYS A 331 7.76 6.50 -25.72
C LYS A 331 8.92 5.57 -26.04
N ALA A 332 8.78 4.27 -25.82
CA ALA A 332 9.80 3.28 -26.16
C ALA A 332 10.06 3.22 -27.68
N LYS A 333 9.01 3.26 -28.51
CA LYS A 333 9.13 3.33 -29.97
C LYS A 333 9.88 4.60 -30.42
N ARG A 334 9.54 5.76 -29.84
CA ARG A 334 10.28 7.02 -30.11
C ARG A 334 11.74 6.95 -29.68
N ALA A 335 12.03 6.36 -28.52
CA ALA A 335 13.39 6.18 -28.05
C ALA A 335 14.20 5.25 -28.98
N ARG A 336 13.61 4.13 -29.41
CA ARG A 336 14.22 3.21 -30.38
C ARG A 336 14.46 3.87 -31.73
N GLY A 337 13.52 4.69 -32.21
CA GLY A 337 13.68 5.48 -33.44
C GLY A 337 14.90 6.41 -33.37
N LYS A 338 15.06 7.15 -32.27
CA LYS A 338 16.22 8.03 -32.06
C LYS A 338 17.55 7.27 -31.96
N ILE A 339 17.55 6.11 -31.30
CA ILE A 339 18.74 5.26 -31.22
C ILE A 339 19.12 4.77 -32.63
N ARG A 340 18.13 4.30 -33.41
CA ARG A 340 18.35 3.83 -34.78
C ARG A 340 18.89 4.94 -35.69
N GLU A 341 18.27 6.12 -35.66
CA GLU A 341 18.74 7.28 -36.42
C GLU A 341 20.18 7.66 -36.05
N LYS A 342 20.51 7.66 -34.76
CA LYS A 342 21.89 7.92 -34.29
C LYS A 342 22.87 6.83 -34.73
N THR A 343 22.48 5.56 -34.70
CA THR A 343 23.35 4.46 -35.16
C THR A 343 23.54 4.48 -36.66
N ASP A 344 22.52 4.85 -37.43
CA ASP A 344 22.59 4.95 -38.89
C ASP A 344 23.48 6.14 -39.31
N ALA A 345 23.36 7.29 -38.64
CA ALA A 345 24.27 8.43 -38.84
C ALA A 345 25.72 8.10 -38.46
N LEU A 346 25.92 7.36 -37.35
CA LEU A 346 27.27 6.90 -36.98
C LEU A 346 27.83 5.94 -38.04
N ARG A 347 27.02 5.03 -38.58
CA ARG A 347 27.45 4.11 -39.66
C ARG A 347 27.81 4.85 -40.94
N GLN A 348 27.07 5.89 -41.31
CA GLN A 348 27.39 6.72 -42.48
C GLN A 348 28.71 7.47 -42.27
N SER A 349 28.89 8.15 -41.13
CA SER A 349 30.15 8.86 -40.85
C SER A 349 31.38 7.92 -40.77
N THR A 350 31.25 6.70 -40.23
CA THR A 350 32.36 5.73 -40.23
C THR A 350 32.66 5.20 -41.64
N PHE A 351 31.64 5.05 -42.48
CA PHE A 351 31.83 4.73 -43.90
C PHE A 351 32.58 5.85 -44.63
N ASP A 352 32.10 7.10 -44.53
CA ASP A 352 32.69 8.25 -45.22
C ASP A 352 34.16 8.47 -44.83
N THR A 353 34.47 8.36 -43.54
CA THR A 353 35.86 8.49 -43.04
C THR A 353 36.77 7.38 -43.57
N HIS A 354 36.28 6.13 -43.65
CA HIS A 354 37.07 5.04 -44.21
C HIS A 354 37.22 5.21 -45.72
N LEU A 355 36.19 5.66 -46.44
CA LEU A 355 36.27 5.91 -47.88
C LEU A 355 37.31 7.00 -48.18
N ALA A 356 37.32 8.10 -47.42
CA ALA A 356 38.29 9.18 -47.54
C ALA A 356 39.74 8.75 -47.25
N GLN A 357 39.95 7.72 -46.42
CA GLN A 357 41.27 7.15 -46.14
C GLN A 357 41.79 6.21 -47.25
N LEU A 358 40.92 5.77 -48.18
CA LEU A 358 41.33 4.92 -49.30
C LEU A 358 41.89 5.76 -50.44
N SER A 359 42.97 5.29 -51.06
CA SER A 359 43.44 5.84 -52.33
C SER A 359 42.40 5.60 -53.44
N PRO A 360 42.32 6.49 -54.46
CA PRO A 360 41.31 6.39 -55.53
C PRO A 360 41.34 5.04 -56.26
N GLU A 361 42.52 4.48 -56.52
CA GLU A 361 42.67 3.14 -57.12
C GLU A 361 41.99 2.05 -56.26
N LYS A 362 42.16 2.11 -54.93
CA LYS A 362 41.53 1.15 -54.02
C LYS A 362 40.01 1.34 -53.94
N GLN A 363 39.51 2.56 -54.15
CA GLN A 363 38.06 2.80 -54.22
C GLN A 363 37.46 2.13 -55.46
N ILE A 364 38.13 2.22 -56.61
CA ILE A 364 37.72 1.55 -57.87
C ILE A 364 37.71 0.02 -57.68
N ASP A 365 38.77 -0.54 -57.10
CA ASP A 365 38.84 -1.97 -56.79
C ASP A 365 37.69 -2.44 -55.88
N TYR A 366 37.32 -1.60 -54.89
CA TYR A 366 36.26 -1.95 -53.95
C TYR A 366 34.89 -1.84 -54.62
N ALA A 367 34.70 -0.86 -55.50
CA ALA A 367 33.49 -0.73 -56.30
C ALA A 367 33.30 -1.93 -57.25
N ALA A 368 34.37 -2.36 -57.94
CA ALA A 368 34.32 -3.53 -58.82
C ALA A 368 33.96 -4.81 -58.06
N ARG A 369 34.60 -5.06 -56.90
CA ARG A 369 34.28 -6.23 -56.06
C ARG A 369 32.90 -6.15 -55.41
N ALA A 370 32.41 -4.96 -55.10
CA ALA A 370 31.05 -4.77 -54.60
C ALA A 370 30.02 -5.09 -55.70
N ALA A 371 30.25 -4.61 -56.93
CA ALA A 371 29.43 -4.90 -58.10
C ALA A 371 29.41 -6.40 -58.45
N GLU A 372 30.56 -7.07 -58.43
CA GLU A 372 30.67 -8.52 -58.64
C GLU A 372 29.84 -9.31 -57.61
N LYS A 373 29.69 -8.78 -56.40
CA LYS A 373 28.90 -9.38 -55.31
C LYS A 373 27.45 -8.92 -55.26
N GLY A 374 27.03 -8.02 -56.16
CA GLY A 374 25.70 -7.43 -56.15
C GLY A 374 25.38 -6.65 -54.87
N GLN A 375 26.39 -6.04 -54.23
CA GLN A 375 26.21 -5.21 -53.02
C GLN A 375 26.55 -3.75 -53.32
N THR A 376 26.00 -2.82 -52.54
CA THR A 376 26.44 -1.41 -52.63
C THR A 376 27.86 -1.27 -52.09
N LEU A 377 28.60 -0.25 -52.57
CA LEU A 377 29.95 0.03 -52.08
C LEU A 377 29.97 0.28 -50.57
N GLU A 378 28.92 0.93 -50.03
CA GLU A 378 28.74 1.19 -48.60
C GLU A 378 28.58 -0.10 -47.79
N GLU A 379 27.70 -1.00 -48.22
CA GLU A 379 27.51 -2.29 -47.53
C GLU A 379 28.77 -3.14 -47.56
N TYR A 380 29.45 -3.17 -48.71
CA TYR A 380 30.67 -3.95 -48.88
C TYR A 380 31.81 -3.46 -47.98
N THR A 381 32.01 -2.14 -47.91
CA THR A 381 33.04 -1.51 -47.06
C THR A 381 32.73 -1.68 -45.58
N LEU A 382 31.50 -1.44 -45.14
CA LEU A 382 31.06 -1.65 -43.75
C LEU A 382 31.29 -3.10 -43.32
N ARG A 383 30.84 -4.07 -44.12
CA ARG A 383 31.06 -5.51 -43.84
C ARG A 383 32.54 -5.86 -43.73
N ARG A 384 33.39 -5.22 -44.55
CA ARG A 384 34.83 -5.44 -44.54
C ARG A 384 35.48 -4.80 -43.30
N MET A 385 34.99 -3.66 -42.82
CA MET A 385 35.39 -3.06 -41.55
C MET A 385 34.99 -3.95 -40.37
N GLU A 386 33.73 -4.38 -40.31
CA GLU A 386 33.24 -5.30 -39.27
C GLU A 386 34.06 -6.60 -39.23
N LYS A 387 34.36 -7.20 -40.39
CA LYS A 387 35.22 -8.38 -40.49
C LYS A 387 36.65 -8.13 -40.02
N LYS A 388 37.20 -6.94 -40.26
CA LYS A 388 38.53 -6.54 -39.76
C LYS A 388 38.51 -6.35 -38.25
N GLU A 389 37.48 -5.72 -37.71
CA GLU A 389 37.34 -5.51 -36.27
C GLU A 389 37.14 -6.82 -35.51
N ALA A 390 36.28 -7.71 -36.01
CA ALA A 390 36.12 -9.06 -35.46
C ALA A 390 37.46 -9.81 -35.41
N LYS A 391 38.23 -9.79 -36.50
CA LYS A 391 39.58 -10.38 -36.53
C LYS A 391 40.55 -9.69 -35.57
N ARG A 392 40.44 -8.38 -35.33
CA ARG A 392 41.27 -7.66 -34.35
C ARG A 392 40.90 -8.02 -32.92
N LEU A 393 39.62 -8.28 -32.63
CA LEU A 393 39.16 -8.78 -31.33
C LEU A 393 39.66 -10.20 -31.09
N GLU A 394 39.52 -11.09 -32.07
CA GLU A 394 40.06 -12.47 -31.99
C GLU A 394 41.59 -12.49 -31.85
N LYS A 395 42.31 -11.61 -32.55
CA LYS A 395 43.78 -11.51 -32.48
C LYS A 395 44.30 -10.74 -31.28
N LYS A 396 43.44 -10.20 -30.42
CA LYS A 396 43.84 -9.72 -29.09
C LYS A 396 43.49 -10.84 -28.09
N PRO A 397 44.23 -11.97 -28.04
CA PRO A 397 44.12 -12.85 -26.89
C PRO A 397 44.52 -12.03 -25.67
N ASP A 398 43.75 -12.16 -24.61
CA ASP A 398 43.77 -11.40 -23.38
C ASP A 398 45.17 -11.17 -22.80
N LYS A 399 45.87 -10.14 -23.29
CA LYS A 399 47.04 -9.59 -22.58
C LYS A 399 46.63 -9.02 -21.22
N GLN A 400 45.34 -8.78 -21.01
CA GLN A 400 44.77 -8.42 -19.71
C GLN A 400 44.58 -9.65 -18.82
N ASP A 401 44.09 -10.79 -19.33
CA ASP A 401 43.98 -12.02 -18.52
C ASP A 401 45.34 -12.64 -18.21
N LYS A 402 46.35 -12.48 -19.09
CA LYS A 402 47.74 -12.81 -18.73
C LYS A 402 48.31 -11.89 -17.64
N LYS A 403 47.83 -10.64 -17.52
CA LYS A 403 48.21 -9.74 -16.42
C LYS A 403 47.45 -10.07 -15.14
N ILE A 404 46.20 -10.52 -15.22
CA ILE A 404 45.41 -10.96 -14.05
C ILE A 404 45.95 -12.30 -13.52
N ALA A 405 46.25 -13.25 -14.40
CA ALA A 405 46.87 -14.53 -14.03
C ALA A 405 48.30 -14.40 -13.49
N LEU A 406 49.09 -13.42 -13.96
CA LEU A 406 50.43 -13.14 -13.40
C LEU A 406 50.38 -12.41 -12.05
N VAL A 407 49.25 -11.75 -11.74
CA VAL A 407 49.01 -11.13 -10.43
C VAL A 407 48.47 -12.16 -9.43
N GLU A 408 47.74 -13.19 -9.86
CA GLU A 408 47.35 -14.32 -8.99
C GLU A 408 48.50 -15.29 -8.66
N SER A 409 49.55 -15.38 -9.50
CA SER A 409 50.70 -16.25 -9.22
C SER A 409 51.75 -15.65 -8.27
N LYS A 410 51.65 -14.36 -7.95
CA LYS A 410 52.41 -13.72 -6.87
C LYS A 410 51.44 -13.56 -5.71
N GLY A 411 51.48 -14.49 -4.75
CA GLY A 411 50.64 -14.50 -3.55
C GLY A 411 50.90 -13.30 -2.62
N GLU A 412 50.68 -12.08 -3.10
CA GLU A 412 50.54 -10.91 -2.25
C GLU A 412 49.07 -10.86 -1.81
N PRO A 413 48.79 -11.00 -0.50
CA PRO A 413 47.43 -10.84 0.00
C PRO A 413 46.99 -9.41 -0.31
N HIS A 414 46.13 -9.26 -1.31
CA HIS A 414 45.46 -8.01 -1.63
C HIS A 414 44.54 -7.66 -0.46
N ASN A 415 45.13 -7.05 0.57
CA ASN A 415 44.46 -6.35 1.63
C ASN A 415 43.92 -5.04 1.03
N ILE A 416 42.98 -5.15 0.08
CA ILE A 416 42.21 -4.01 -0.41
C ILE A 416 41.30 -3.65 0.74
N ALA A 417 41.84 -2.76 1.58
CA ALA A 417 41.25 -2.44 2.86
C ALA A 417 39.77 -2.01 2.67
N PRO A 418 38.83 -2.64 3.40
CA PRO A 418 37.38 -2.47 3.21
C PRO A 418 36.88 -1.03 3.36
N TRP A 419 37.72 -0.10 3.84
CA TRP A 419 37.37 1.32 3.96
C TRP A 419 37.19 2.03 2.60
N ARG A 420 37.85 1.59 1.51
CA ARG A 420 37.69 2.23 0.18
C ARG A 420 36.34 1.93 -0.47
N THR A 421 35.81 0.72 -0.30
CA THR A 421 34.48 0.35 -0.79
C THR A 421 33.39 1.01 0.06
N GLN A 422 33.61 1.15 1.38
CA GLN A 422 32.73 1.87 2.28
C GLN A 422 32.66 3.37 1.96
N LYS A 423 33.79 4.03 1.67
CA LYS A 423 33.82 5.47 1.31
C LYS A 423 33.11 5.76 -0.01
N LYS A 424 33.17 4.84 -0.99
CA LYS A 424 32.39 4.95 -2.24
C LYS A 424 30.89 4.76 -2.00
N ALA A 425 30.50 3.87 -1.09
CA ALA A 425 29.10 3.70 -0.70
C ALA A 425 28.56 4.95 0.03
N GLN A 426 29.34 5.52 0.96
CA GLN A 426 28.98 6.75 1.68
C GLN A 426 28.78 7.93 0.73
N ARG A 427 29.71 8.16 -0.21
CA ARG A 427 29.60 9.22 -1.22
C ARG A 427 28.34 9.10 -2.08
N LYS A 428 27.89 7.88 -2.41
CA LYS A 428 26.64 7.67 -3.15
C LYS A 428 25.41 8.04 -2.32
N VAL A 429 25.41 7.72 -1.02
CA VAL A 429 24.32 8.10 -0.11
C VAL A 429 24.26 9.62 0.06
N ASP A 430 25.40 10.28 0.24
CA ASP A 430 25.48 11.74 0.38
C ASP A 430 25.00 12.46 -0.89
N GLN A 431 25.39 11.94 -2.07
CA GLN A 431 24.91 12.47 -3.36
C GLN A 431 23.39 12.32 -3.49
N GLU A 432 22.82 11.16 -3.12
CA GLU A 432 21.38 10.92 -3.20
C GLU A 432 20.59 11.80 -2.21
N GLN A 433 21.15 12.09 -1.03
CA GLN A 433 20.55 13.03 -0.07
C GLN A 433 20.60 14.47 -0.60
N LYS A 434 21.71 14.89 -1.22
CA LYS A 434 21.83 16.22 -1.86
C LYS A 434 20.87 16.39 -3.03
N ASP A 435 20.66 15.34 -3.83
CA ASP A 435 19.68 15.36 -4.94
C ASP A 435 18.23 15.39 -4.43
N LYS A 436 17.95 14.78 -3.26
CA LYS A 436 16.63 14.84 -2.62
C LYS A 436 16.36 16.22 -2.03
N SER A 437 17.34 16.85 -1.38
CA SER A 437 17.18 18.17 -0.77
C SER A 437 16.97 19.26 -1.84
N THR A 438 17.74 19.23 -2.93
CA THR A 438 17.58 20.15 -4.07
C THR A 438 16.21 20.02 -4.75
N LYS A 439 15.70 18.79 -4.93
CA LYS A 439 14.34 18.55 -5.43
C LYS A 439 13.25 19.08 -4.50
N LEU A 440 13.43 18.96 -3.19
CA LEU A 440 12.49 19.51 -2.20
C LEU A 440 12.50 21.04 -2.21
N ALA A 441 13.68 21.66 -2.29
CA ALA A 441 13.83 23.11 -2.38
C ALA A 441 13.11 23.67 -3.62
N GLY A 442 13.34 23.09 -4.80
CA GLY A 442 12.65 23.53 -6.03
C GLY A 442 11.12 23.36 -5.97
N LYS A 443 10.62 22.36 -5.23
CA LYS A 443 9.18 22.13 -5.02
C LYS A 443 8.55 23.14 -4.04
N LEU A 444 9.31 23.61 -3.06
CA LEU A 444 8.88 24.67 -2.15
C LEU A 444 8.86 26.01 -2.87
N GLU A 445 9.88 26.30 -3.69
CA GLU A 445 9.96 27.54 -4.46
C GLU A 445 8.81 27.67 -5.48
N THR A 446 8.47 26.58 -6.19
CA THR A 446 7.31 26.56 -7.10
C THR A 446 5.99 26.76 -6.35
N LYS A 447 5.82 26.16 -5.16
CA LYS A 447 4.64 26.42 -4.33
C LYS A 447 4.56 27.88 -3.87
N HIS A 448 5.68 28.48 -3.51
CA HIS A 448 5.75 29.88 -3.10
C HIS A 448 5.36 30.82 -4.26
N LYS A 449 5.91 30.59 -5.45
CA LYS A 449 5.56 31.34 -6.68
C LYS A 449 4.07 31.23 -7.03
N VAL A 450 3.47 30.03 -6.94
CA VAL A 450 2.03 29.85 -7.17
C VAL A 450 1.18 30.59 -6.13
N SER A 451 1.60 30.55 -4.85
CA SER A 451 0.93 31.27 -3.76
C SER A 451 0.98 32.79 -3.95
N GLN A 452 2.14 33.35 -4.29
CA GLN A 452 2.29 34.78 -4.57
C GLN A 452 1.45 35.22 -5.78
N LYS A 453 1.43 34.43 -6.86
CA LYS A 453 0.59 34.73 -8.03
C LYS A 453 -0.90 34.70 -7.71
N ALA A 454 -1.34 33.82 -6.80
CA ALA A 454 -2.72 33.79 -6.32
C ALA A 454 -3.07 35.01 -5.45
N LYS A 455 -2.12 35.48 -4.62
CA LYS A 455 -2.29 36.71 -3.83
C LYS A 455 -2.40 37.95 -4.72
N ALA A 456 -1.53 38.10 -5.72
CA ALA A 456 -1.57 39.23 -6.66
C ALA A 456 -2.91 39.31 -7.41
N LYS A 457 -3.43 38.17 -7.91
CA LYS A 457 -4.74 38.13 -8.56
C LYS A 457 -5.93 38.49 -7.66
N ASN A 458 -5.81 38.25 -6.36
CA ASN A 458 -6.87 38.62 -5.42
C ASN A 458 -6.81 40.12 -5.08
N ALA A 459 -5.62 40.73 -5.06
CA ALA A 459 -5.46 42.17 -4.84
C ALA A 459 -6.03 42.99 -6.01
N GLU A 460 -5.75 42.61 -7.26
CA GLU A 460 -6.33 43.26 -8.45
C GLU A 460 -7.86 43.18 -8.47
N LYS A 461 -8.45 42.13 -7.88
CA LYS A 461 -9.91 41.96 -7.84
C LYS A 461 -10.58 42.83 -6.78
N THR A 462 -9.85 43.29 -5.76
CA THR A 462 -10.40 44.13 -4.69
C THR A 462 -10.34 45.62 -4.98
N GLU A 463 -9.50 46.07 -5.92
CA GLU A 463 -9.39 47.49 -6.28
C GLU A 463 -10.39 47.94 -7.36
N GLY A 464 -11.06 47.01 -8.06
CA GLY A 464 -11.95 47.34 -9.19
C GLY A 464 -13.46 47.48 -8.88
N THR A 465 -13.88 47.58 -7.62
CA THR A 465 -15.32 47.59 -7.25
C THR A 465 -15.74 48.79 -6.38
N ASN A 466 -15.09 49.94 -6.52
CA ASN A 466 -15.37 51.13 -5.71
C ASN A 466 -15.84 52.38 -6.47
N GLU A 467 -16.24 52.26 -7.74
CA GLU A 467 -16.87 53.36 -8.48
C GLU A 467 -18.25 52.94 -8.98
N GLU A 468 -19.19 53.88 -8.94
CA GLU A 468 -20.64 53.78 -9.23
C GLU A 468 -21.51 53.40 -8.02
N GLY A 469 -21.51 54.30 -7.04
CA GLY A 469 -22.67 54.47 -6.16
C GLY A 469 -23.85 55.01 -6.97
N PRO A 470 -25.06 54.44 -6.84
CA PRO A 470 -26.25 54.98 -7.50
C PRO A 470 -26.64 56.30 -6.82
N GLY A 471 -26.52 57.39 -7.58
CA GLY A 471 -27.08 58.68 -7.21
C GLY A 471 -28.59 58.56 -7.06
N TYR A 472 -29.07 58.73 -5.83
CA TYR A 472 -30.48 58.99 -5.55
C TYR A 472 -30.76 60.45 -5.93
N GLY A 473 -31.54 60.64 -7.00
CA GLY A 473 -32.15 61.93 -7.32
C GLY A 473 -33.40 62.13 -6.45
N GLU A 474 -33.49 63.32 -5.87
CA GLU A 474 -34.64 63.86 -5.12
C GLU A 474 -35.85 64.14 -6.01
#